data_AF-A0A106BWW6-F1
#
_entry.id   AF-A0A106BWW6-F1
#
_cell.length_a   1.000
_cell.length_b   1.000
_cell.length_c   1.000
_cell.angle_alpha   90.00
_cell.angle_beta   90.00
_cell.angle_gamma   90.00
#
_symmetry.space_group_name_H-M   'P 1'
#
loop_
_entity.id
_entity.type
_entity.pdbx_description
1 polymer ?
#
loop_
_entity_poly.entity_id
_entity_poly.type
_entity_poly.pdbx_seq_one_letter_code
_entity_poly.pdbx_strand_id
1 'polypeptide(L)'
;MFKKFVQIMALFNFPVALGMIISVLIAPQADTLIITVVLGVSFMLMGAALLWATSDIKTRAPLIVWNGLVRMVGFITVTYAASLGLAPKIFVYISVMDLVAALVFVIGSMRVSGLSFKSLFLGKTQ
;
A
#
# COMPACT_ATOMS: atom_id res chain seq x y z
N MET A 1 -19.40 1.98 0.81
CA MET A 1 -18.49 1.23 1.71
C MET A 1 -17.04 1.24 1.21
N PHE A 2 -16.76 0.92 -0.05
CA PHE A 2 -15.40 0.93 -0.63
C PHE A 2 -14.63 2.25 -0.39
N LYS A 3 -15.24 3.41 -0.66
CA LYS A 3 -14.62 4.72 -0.40
C LYS A 3 -14.13 4.88 1.04
N LYS A 4 -14.97 4.54 2.03
CA LYS A 4 -14.60 4.62 3.47
C LYS A 4 -13.44 3.67 3.79
N PHE A 5 -13.45 2.47 3.23
CA PHE A 5 -12.35 1.52 3.38
C PHE A 5 -11.03 2.10 2.85
N VAL A 6 -11.03 2.64 1.62
CA VAL A 6 -9.83 3.29 1.04
C VAL A 6 -9.36 4.45 1.90
N GLN A 7 -10.27 5.27 2.43
CA GLN A 7 -9.92 6.37 3.35
C GLN A 7 -9.24 5.90 4.63
N ILE A 8 -9.74 4.83 5.26
CA ILE A 8 -9.13 4.25 6.46
C ILE A 8 -7.73 3.74 6.15
N MET A 9 -7.57 2.98 5.06
CA MET A 9 -6.26 2.46 4.65
C MET A 9 -5.27 3.60 4.32
N ALA A 10 -5.75 4.67 3.71
CA ALA A 10 -4.95 5.85 3.40
C ALA A 10 -4.44 6.55 4.67
N LEU A 11 -5.32 6.71 5.68
CA LEU A 11 -4.96 7.27 6.97
C LEU A 11 -3.96 6.38 7.72
N PHE A 12 -4.05 5.06 7.57
CA PHE A 12 -3.13 4.13 8.22
C PHE A 12 -1.70 4.18 7.67
N ASN A 13 -1.49 4.69 6.45
CA ASN A 13 -0.14 4.86 5.90
C ASN A 13 0.69 5.89 6.69
N PHE A 14 0.06 6.91 7.29
CA PHE A 14 0.75 7.94 8.05
C PHE A 14 1.42 7.42 9.34
N PRO A 15 0.72 6.76 10.28
CA PRO A 15 1.35 6.21 11.47
C PRO A 15 2.40 5.13 11.13
N VAL A 16 2.17 4.33 10.09
CA VAL A 16 3.17 3.34 9.62
C VAL A 16 4.43 4.05 9.13
N ALA A 17 4.29 5.08 8.30
CA ALA A 17 5.42 5.89 7.83
C ALA A 17 6.18 6.56 8.98
N LEU A 18 5.45 7.15 9.94
CA LEU A 18 6.07 7.74 11.14
C LEU A 18 6.82 6.68 11.94
N GLY A 19 6.24 5.48 12.12
CA GLY A 19 6.91 4.37 12.80
C GLY A 19 8.22 3.96 12.13
N MET A 20 8.25 3.90 10.79
CA MET A 20 9.46 3.60 10.03
C MET A 20 10.54 4.69 10.18
N ILE A 21 10.15 5.96 10.12
CA ILE A 21 11.09 7.07 10.25
C ILE A 21 11.63 7.15 11.69
N ILE A 22 10.75 7.09 12.68
CA ILE A 22 11.13 7.18 14.09
C ILE A 22 12.06 6.02 14.48
N SER A 23 11.77 4.79 14.03
CA SER A 23 12.59 3.63 14.39
C SER A 23 14.03 3.77 13.93
N VAL A 24 14.26 4.28 12.72
CA VAL A 24 15.61 4.45 12.17
C VAL A 24 16.31 5.72 12.69
N LEU A 25 15.56 6.73 13.17
CA LEU A 25 16.14 7.89 13.85
C LEU A 25 16.61 7.58 15.27
N ILE A 26 15.92 6.67 15.98
CA ILE A 26 16.31 6.23 17.33
C ILE A 26 17.57 5.36 17.29
N ALA A 27 17.69 4.49 16.28
CA ALA A 27 18.82 3.58 16.10
C ALA A 27 19.39 3.68 14.68
N PRO A 28 20.11 4.77 14.35
CA PRO A 28 20.57 5.02 13.00
C PRO A 28 21.66 4.03 12.56
N GLN A 29 21.49 3.51 11.36
CA GLN A 29 22.45 2.62 10.68
C GLN A 29 22.77 3.24 9.33
N ALA A 30 24.06 3.41 9.01
CA ALA A 30 24.52 4.13 7.82
C ALA A 30 23.88 3.60 6.52
N ASP A 31 23.74 2.28 6.42
CA ASP A 31 23.28 1.61 5.20
C ASP A 31 21.76 1.70 4.99
N THR A 32 20.98 1.90 6.06
CA THR A 32 19.51 1.81 6.01
C THR A 32 18.81 3.12 6.34
N LEU A 33 19.50 4.10 6.95
CA LEU A 33 18.92 5.36 7.40
C LEU A 33 18.20 6.10 6.27
N ILE A 34 18.95 6.44 5.22
CA ILE A 34 18.42 7.24 4.10
C ILE A 34 17.30 6.47 3.39
N ILE A 35 17.51 5.18 3.12
CA ILE A 35 16.54 4.32 2.41
C ILE A 35 15.23 4.24 3.20
N THR A 36 15.30 3.99 4.51
CA THR A 36 14.11 3.84 5.36
C THR A 36 13.34 5.15 5.50
N VAL A 37 14.03 6.28 5.64
CA VAL A 37 13.39 7.60 5.68
C VAL A 37 12.68 7.92 4.36
N VAL A 38 13.34 7.71 3.21
CA VAL A 38 12.73 7.92 1.89
C VAL A 38 11.51 7.03 1.67
N LEU A 39 11.57 5.77 2.10
CA LEU A 39 10.42 4.85 2.05
C LEU A 39 9.27 5.33 2.95
N GLY A 40 9.57 5.80 4.16
CA GLY A 40 8.58 6.38 5.07
C GLY A 40 7.87 7.59 4.47
N VAL A 41 8.63 8.57 3.95
CA VAL A 41 8.05 9.76 3.30
C VAL A 41 7.23 9.36 2.07
N SER A 42 7.69 8.38 1.29
CA SER A 42 6.94 7.84 0.15
C SER A 42 5.62 7.18 0.57
N PHE A 43 5.58 6.50 1.72
CA PHE A 43 4.35 5.98 2.32
C PHE A 43 3.37 7.09 2.72
N MET A 44 3.87 8.21 3.28
CA MET A 44 3.01 9.37 3.57
C MET A 44 2.41 9.96 2.30
N LEU A 45 3.22 10.16 1.26
CA LEU A 45 2.75 10.63 -0.04
C LEU A 45 1.68 9.70 -0.60
N MET A 46 1.89 8.39 -0.51
CA MET A 46 0.91 7.40 -0.93
C MET A 46 -0.40 7.47 -0.13
N GLY A 47 -0.31 7.70 1.18
CA GLY A 47 -1.49 7.97 2.03
C GLY A 47 -2.25 9.22 1.59
N ALA A 48 -1.55 10.33 1.36
CA ALA A 48 -2.15 11.57 0.87
C ALA A 48 -2.77 11.39 -0.53
N ALA A 49 -2.09 10.69 -1.43
CA ALA A 49 -2.56 10.40 -2.78
C ALA A 49 -3.83 9.53 -2.76
N LEU A 50 -3.93 8.54 -1.86
CA LEU A 50 -5.14 7.75 -1.69
C LEU A 50 -6.29 8.58 -1.10
N LEU A 51 -6.03 9.45 -0.11
CA LEU A 51 -7.05 10.37 0.41
C LEU A 51 -7.58 11.27 -0.71
N TRP A 52 -6.68 11.83 -1.51
CA TRP A 52 -7.04 12.59 -2.72
C TRP A 52 -7.82 11.75 -3.73
N ALA A 53 -7.45 10.48 -3.95
CA ALA A 53 -8.19 9.57 -4.83
C ALA A 53 -9.63 9.38 -4.35
N THR A 54 -9.87 9.40 -3.04
CA THR A 54 -11.21 9.18 -2.49
C THR A 54 -12.18 10.33 -2.76
N SER A 55 -11.70 11.54 -3.08
CA SER A 55 -12.59 12.65 -3.44
C SER A 55 -13.29 12.41 -4.78
N ASP A 56 -12.60 11.75 -5.72
CA ASP A 56 -13.15 11.35 -7.02
C ASP A 56 -12.71 9.92 -7.38
N ILE A 57 -13.36 8.96 -6.73
CA ILE A 57 -12.95 7.56 -6.73
C ILE A 57 -13.17 6.85 -8.07
N LYS A 58 -14.07 7.36 -8.92
CA LYS A 58 -14.35 6.75 -10.23
C LYS A 58 -13.23 7.06 -11.21
N THR A 59 -12.90 8.35 -11.33
CA THR A 59 -11.84 8.84 -12.22
C THR A 59 -10.47 8.38 -11.73
N ARG A 60 -10.24 8.34 -10.40
CA ARG A 60 -8.93 8.06 -9.79
C ARG A 60 -8.76 6.60 -9.33
N ALA A 61 -9.64 5.71 -9.77
CA ALA A 61 -9.57 4.27 -9.53
C ALA A 61 -8.20 3.64 -9.90
N PRO A 62 -7.50 4.06 -10.98
CA PRO A 62 -6.18 3.52 -11.30
C PRO A 62 -5.15 3.63 -10.17
N LEU A 63 -5.15 4.74 -9.44
CA LEU A 63 -4.21 4.96 -8.34
C LEU A 63 -4.46 3.99 -7.18
N ILE A 64 -5.74 3.67 -6.92
CA ILE A 64 -6.14 2.72 -5.88
C ILE A 64 -5.73 1.29 -6.29
N VAL A 65 -5.89 0.94 -7.58
CA VAL A 65 -5.39 -0.33 -8.12
C VAL A 65 -3.87 -0.44 -7.92
N TRP A 66 -3.11 0.59 -8.30
CA TRP A 66 -1.66 0.60 -8.13
C TRP A 66 -1.24 0.47 -6.66
N ASN A 67 -1.94 1.14 -5.74
CA ASN A 67 -1.69 0.93 -4.32
C ASN A 67 -1.94 -0.52 -3.88
N GLY A 68 -3.00 -1.15 -4.39
CA GLY A 68 -3.29 -2.56 -4.13
C GLY A 68 -2.17 -3.47 -4.64
N LEU A 69 -1.63 -3.21 -5.83
CA LEU A 69 -0.52 -3.98 -6.40
C LEU A 69 0.76 -3.86 -5.57
N VAL A 70 1.09 -2.66 -5.08
CA VAL A 70 2.24 -2.45 -4.18
C VAL A 70 2.10 -3.28 -2.89
N ARG A 71 0.89 -3.34 -2.32
CA ARG A 71 0.59 -4.20 -1.15
C ARG A 71 0.78 -5.68 -1.45
N MET A 72 0.37 -6.12 -2.64
CA MET A 72 0.57 -7.51 -3.08
C MET A 72 2.07 -7.85 -3.21
N VAL A 73 2.88 -6.94 -3.76
CA VAL A 73 4.34 -7.12 -3.80
C VAL A 73 4.91 -7.23 -2.40
N GLY A 74 4.44 -6.41 -1.45
CA GLY A 74 4.83 -6.50 -0.04
C GLY A 74 4.56 -7.89 0.56
N PHE A 75 3.36 -8.42 0.37
CA PHE A 75 3.00 -9.77 0.81
C PHE A 75 3.90 -10.86 0.21
N ILE A 76 4.16 -10.78 -1.10
CA ILE A 76 5.05 -11.74 -1.81
C ILE A 76 6.45 -11.69 -1.21
N THR A 77 7.00 -10.50 -1.00
CA THR A 77 8.34 -10.30 -0.43
C THR A 77 8.42 -10.84 1.00
N VAL A 78 7.44 -10.58 1.86
CA VAL A 78 7.41 -11.11 3.23
C VAL A 78 7.35 -12.64 3.23
N THR A 79 6.51 -13.22 2.37
CA THR A 79 6.37 -14.68 2.24
C THR A 79 7.67 -15.32 1.75
N TYR A 80 8.32 -14.69 0.77
CA TYR A 80 9.62 -15.12 0.23
C TYR A 80 10.74 -15.02 1.28
N ALA A 81 10.82 -13.90 2.00
CA ALA A 81 11.82 -13.74 3.06
C ALA A 81 11.63 -14.77 4.18
N ALA A 82 10.37 -15.06 4.56
CA ALA A 82 10.07 -16.07 5.56
C ALA A 82 10.40 -17.50 5.11
N SER A 83 10.22 -17.82 3.81
CA SER A 83 10.58 -19.15 3.29
C SER A 83 12.11 -19.38 3.27
N LEU A 84 12.89 -18.30 3.17
CA LEU A 84 14.35 -18.32 3.28
C LEU A 84 14.87 -18.23 4.73
N GLY A 85 14.00 -18.09 5.73
CA GLY A 85 14.40 -17.91 7.13
C GLY A 85 14.98 -16.51 7.44
N LEU A 86 14.85 -15.55 6.52
CA LEU A 86 15.30 -14.16 6.70
C LEU A 86 14.32 -13.31 7.52
N ALA A 87 13.09 -13.80 7.70
CA ALA A 87 12.04 -13.13 8.45
C ALA A 87 11.28 -14.12 9.34
N PRO A 88 10.91 -13.74 10.57
CA PRO A 88 9.98 -14.49 11.41
C PRO A 88 8.70 -14.86 10.67
N LYS A 89 8.28 -16.14 10.76
CA LYS A 89 7.05 -16.64 10.11
C LYS A 89 5.78 -15.88 10.53
N ILE A 90 5.79 -15.25 11.71
CA ILE A 90 4.68 -14.41 12.18
C ILE A 90 4.36 -13.26 11.21
N PHE A 91 5.37 -12.73 10.51
CA PHE A 91 5.17 -11.64 9.55
C PHE A 91 4.34 -12.07 8.34
N VAL A 92 4.37 -13.35 7.96
CA VAL A 92 3.51 -13.87 6.89
C VAL A 92 2.04 -13.69 7.27
N TYR A 93 1.66 -14.10 8.48
CA TYR A 93 0.28 -13.97 8.99
C TYR A 93 -0.16 -12.51 9.06
N ILE A 94 0.71 -11.60 9.50
CA ILE A 94 0.42 -10.16 9.55
C ILE A 94 0.21 -9.62 8.13
N SER A 95 1.05 -10.03 7.17
CA SER A 95 0.99 -9.56 5.78
C SER A 95 -0.22 -10.08 4.98
N VAL A 96 -0.95 -11.11 5.47
CA VAL A 96 -2.20 -11.57 4.82
C VAL A 96 -3.21 -10.43 4.70
N MET A 97 -3.24 -9.50 5.67
CA MET A 97 -4.12 -8.33 5.62
C MET A 97 -3.80 -7.42 4.42
N ASP A 98 -2.54 -7.34 4.00
CA ASP A 98 -2.16 -6.58 2.81
C ASP A 98 -2.62 -7.25 1.52
N LEU A 99 -2.59 -8.58 1.45
CA LEU A 99 -3.15 -9.34 0.33
C LEU A 99 -4.67 -9.13 0.23
N VAL A 100 -5.39 -9.19 1.36
CA VAL A 100 -6.84 -8.93 1.39
C VAL A 100 -7.13 -7.49 0.95
N ALA A 101 -6.40 -6.50 1.47
CA ALA A 101 -6.56 -5.11 1.07
C ALA A 101 -6.27 -4.91 -0.43
N ALA A 102 -5.24 -5.56 -0.97
CA ALA A 102 -4.90 -5.53 -2.39
C ALA A 102 -6.05 -6.03 -3.26
N LEU A 103 -6.63 -7.18 -2.91
CA LEU A 103 -7.79 -7.74 -3.64
C LEU A 103 -9.00 -6.82 -3.57
N VAL A 104 -9.29 -6.25 -2.39
CA VAL A 104 -10.38 -5.28 -2.22
C VAL A 104 -10.15 -4.04 -3.07
N PHE A 105 -8.92 -3.54 -3.14
CA PHE A 105 -8.56 -2.36 -3.94
C PHE A 105 -8.76 -2.63 -5.44
N VAL A 106 -8.30 -3.78 -5.94
CA VAL A 106 -8.45 -4.15 -7.35
C VAL A 106 -9.92 -4.35 -7.71
N ILE A 107 -10.61 -5.25 -7.00
CA ILE A 107 -12.01 -5.61 -7.30
C ILE A 107 -12.93 -4.42 -7.07
N GLY A 108 -12.73 -3.67 -5.98
CA GLY A 108 -13.52 -2.49 -5.66
C GLY A 108 -13.36 -1.38 -6.69
N SER A 109 -12.14 -1.14 -7.17
CA SER A 109 -11.86 -0.14 -8.21
C SER A 109 -12.50 -0.51 -9.54
N MET A 110 -12.44 -1.79 -9.95
CA MET A 110 -13.13 -2.28 -11.15
C MET A 110 -14.65 -2.09 -11.05
N ARG A 111 -15.25 -2.42 -9.90
CA ARG A 111 -16.69 -2.27 -9.70
C ARG A 111 -17.17 -0.82 -9.69
N VAL A 112 -16.39 0.08 -9.10
CA VAL A 112 -16.77 1.49 -8.95
C VAL A 112 -16.56 2.30 -10.23
N SER A 113 -15.49 2.00 -10.97
CA SER A 113 -15.17 2.67 -12.24
C SER A 113 -15.84 2.01 -13.46
N GLY A 114 -16.33 0.77 -13.35
CA GLY A 114 -16.83 0.01 -14.50
C GLY A 114 -15.76 -0.35 -15.53
N LEU A 115 -14.48 -0.07 -15.25
CA LEU A 115 -13.36 -0.37 -16.15
C LEU A 115 -12.78 -1.75 -15.85
N SER A 116 -12.22 -2.39 -16.88
CA SER A 116 -11.48 -3.64 -16.71
C SER A 116 -10.17 -3.40 -15.96
N PHE A 117 -9.64 -4.46 -15.33
CA PHE A 117 -8.34 -4.39 -14.64
C PHE A 117 -7.24 -3.83 -15.54
N LYS A 118 -7.14 -4.30 -16.79
CA LYS A 118 -6.11 -3.84 -17.74
C LYS A 118 -6.21 -2.33 -18.01
N SER A 119 -7.42 -1.79 -18.14
CA SER A 119 -7.62 -0.36 -18.33
C SER A 119 -7.16 0.43 -17.11
N LEU A 120 -7.53 -0.02 -15.91
CA LEU A 120 -7.12 0.63 -14.65
C LEU A 120 -5.61 0.53 -14.41
N PHE A 121 -5.02 -0.63 -14.69
CA PHE A 121 -3.58 -0.85 -14.60
C PHE A 121 -2.80 0.14 -15.49
N LEU A 122 -3.30 0.41 -16.68
CA LEU A 122 -2.71 1.35 -17.63
C LEU A 122 -3.05 2.83 -17.33
N GLY A 123 -3.69 3.14 -16.21
CA GLY A 123 -3.99 4.53 -15.86
C GLY A 123 -5.19 5.14 -16.56
N LYS A 124 -5.99 4.35 -17.30
CA LYS A 124 -7.18 4.87 -17.99
C LYS A 124 -8.26 5.27 -16.98
N THR A 125 -8.89 6.41 -17.23
CA THR A 125 -9.97 6.95 -16.39
C THR A 125 -11.31 6.85 -17.12
N GLN A 126 -12.41 6.99 -16.37
CA GLN A 126 -13.70 7.31 -16.97
C GLN A 126 -13.71 8.73 -17.54
#